data_AF-A0A7L5SXX7-F1
#
_entry.id   AF-A0A7L5SXX7-F1
#
_cell.length_a   1.000
_cell.length_b   1.000
_cell.length_c   1.000
_cell.angle_alpha   90.00
_cell.angle_beta   90.00
_cell.angle_gamma   90.00
#
_symmetry.space_group_name_H-M   'P 1'
#
loop_
_entity.id
_entity.type
_entity.pdbx_description
1 polymer ?
#
loop_
_entity_poly.entity_id
_entity_poly.type
_entity_poly.pdbx_seq_one_letter_code
_entity_poly.pdbx_strand_id
1 'polypeptide(L)'
;MPSEAAALTKRDCKLPESGWDELILAGSRPEVGSGWTDDGKSYEVRGLKRRAQKTTRPVPIPPVLVQLLRWHLDTYGAAPDGRPFRAVRGGRVRSTEYTEVWQEARRAALPAAEVHTPLAEVPYAARHAGISLWIKAGVDPVDVARRAGHSIAVLWKFYARLLRGQQNRANQLIDDVLNL
;
A
#
# COMPACT_ATOMS: atom_id res chain seq x y z
N MET A 1 -2.52 1.26 1.74
CA MET A 1 -3.54 2.24 1.32
C MET A 1 -2.89 3.61 1.30
N PRO A 2 -3.32 4.56 0.45
CA PRO A 2 -2.83 5.94 0.50
C PRO A 2 -2.92 6.55 1.91
N SER A 3 -3.99 6.23 2.65
CA SER A 3 -4.18 6.62 4.05
C SER A 3 -3.17 6.04 5.04
N GLU A 4 -2.59 4.87 4.75
CA GLU A 4 -1.53 4.27 5.59
C GLU A 4 -0.20 5.00 5.37
N ALA A 5 0.11 5.36 4.13
CA ALA A 5 1.29 6.19 3.82
C ALA A 5 1.18 7.59 4.46
N ALA A 6 -0.02 8.17 4.47
CA ALA A 6 -0.29 9.46 5.11
C ALA A 6 -0.23 9.44 6.65
N ALA A 7 -0.25 8.24 7.25
CA ALA A 7 -0.12 8.05 8.70
C ALA A 7 1.30 7.58 9.11
N LEU A 8 2.16 7.27 8.15
CA LEU A 8 3.52 6.77 8.37
C LEU A 8 4.40 7.85 9.00
N THR A 9 5.24 7.47 9.95
CA THR A 9 6.30 8.31 10.50
C THR A 9 7.68 7.67 10.28
N LYS A 10 8.75 8.44 10.45
CA LYS A 10 10.13 7.95 10.37
C LYS A 10 10.39 6.76 11.31
N ARG A 11 9.73 6.71 12.46
CA ARG A 11 9.84 5.61 13.44
C ARG A 11 9.23 4.31 12.94
N ASP A 12 8.30 4.40 12.00
CA ASP A 12 7.63 3.27 11.38
C ASP A 12 8.41 2.73 10.17
N CYS A 13 9.53 3.35 9.80
CA CYS A 13 10.34 2.99 8.65
C CYS A 13 11.66 2.35 9.11
N LYS A 14 11.82 1.05 8.92
CA LYS A 14 13.12 0.39 9.09
C LYS A 14 13.83 0.41 7.73
N LEU A 15 14.97 1.11 7.67
CA LEU A 15 15.62 1.47 6.40
C LEU A 15 17.13 1.18 6.46
N PRO A 16 17.55 -0.09 6.35
CA PRO A 16 18.97 -0.46 6.37
C PRO A 16 19.68 0.10 5.14
N GLU A 17 21.02 0.13 5.17
CA GLU A 17 21.83 0.59 4.03
C GLU A 17 21.65 -0.29 2.79
N SER A 18 21.42 -1.59 2.99
CA SER A 18 21.13 -2.54 1.91
C SER A 18 20.17 -3.62 2.37
N GLY A 19 19.53 -4.28 1.41
CA GLY A 19 18.64 -5.43 1.66
C GLY A 19 17.19 -5.05 1.96
N TRP A 20 16.47 -6.05 2.46
CA TRP A 20 15.05 -5.95 2.82
C TRP A 20 14.89 -5.44 4.25
N ASP A 21 13.77 -4.80 4.51
CA ASP A 21 13.30 -4.55 5.88
C ASP A 21 11.78 -4.32 5.85
N GLU A 22 11.20 -3.58 6.80
CA GLU A 22 9.76 -3.41 6.92
C GLU A 22 9.28 -1.98 7.23
N LEU A 23 8.04 -1.71 6.81
CA LEU A 23 7.23 -0.60 7.31
C LEU A 23 6.23 -1.09 8.35
N ILE A 24 6.08 -0.35 9.45
CA ILE A 24 5.09 -0.63 10.49
C ILE A 24 3.82 0.17 10.19
N LEU A 25 2.85 -0.46 9.52
CA LEU A 25 1.63 0.23 9.11
C LEU A 25 0.57 0.15 10.20
N ALA A 26 0.16 1.31 10.73
CA ALA A 26 -1.03 1.41 11.57
C ALA A 26 -2.31 1.28 10.74
N GLY A 27 -3.34 0.63 11.30
CA GLY A 27 -4.67 0.56 10.69
C GLY A 27 -5.19 1.94 10.26
N SER A 28 -5.70 2.03 9.04
CA SER A 28 -6.05 3.30 8.40
C SER A 28 -7.12 4.07 9.18
N ARG A 29 -6.95 5.38 9.32
CA ARG A 29 -8.07 6.32 9.43
C ARG A 29 -8.50 6.67 8.01
N PRO A 30 -9.63 6.18 7.48
CA PRO A 30 -10.13 6.67 6.21
C PRO A 30 -10.49 8.16 6.38
N GLU A 31 -9.85 9.03 5.60
CA GLU A 31 -10.40 10.36 5.35
C GLU A 31 -11.65 10.13 4.50
N VAL A 32 -12.82 10.26 5.13
CA VAL A 32 -14.09 10.25 4.39
C VAL A 32 -14.12 11.55 3.60
N GLY A 33 -14.08 11.45 2.27
CA GLY A 33 -14.33 12.59 1.40
C GLY A 33 -15.70 13.17 1.74
N SER A 34 -15.79 14.49 1.75
CA SER A 34 -16.97 15.29 2.12
C SER A 34 -18.15 15.18 1.14
N GLY A 35 -18.41 13.99 0.60
CA GLY A 35 -19.51 13.72 -0.32
C GLY A 35 -20.74 13.09 0.33
N TRP A 36 -20.71 12.79 1.64
CA TRP A 36 -21.82 12.15 2.36
C TRP A 36 -21.79 12.48 3.87
N THR A 37 -22.13 13.73 4.23
CA THR A 37 -22.57 14.09 5.59
C THR A 37 -23.46 15.34 5.51
N ASP A 38 -24.66 15.27 6.06
CA ASP A 38 -25.70 16.31 6.01
C ASP A 38 -25.47 17.51 6.94
N ASP A 39 -24.30 17.63 7.61
CA ASP A 39 -24.12 18.59 8.70
C ASP A 39 -22.85 19.47 8.62
N GLY A 40 -22.28 19.68 7.42
CA GLY A 40 -21.41 20.84 7.13
C GLY A 40 -20.19 21.07 8.05
N LYS A 41 -19.75 20.09 8.83
CA LYS A 41 -18.58 20.17 9.73
C LYS A 41 -17.59 19.05 9.38
N SER A 42 -16.34 19.42 9.13
CA SER A 42 -15.32 18.55 8.51
C SER A 42 -14.67 17.50 9.41
N TYR A 43 -15.11 17.35 10.67
CA TYR A 43 -14.69 16.24 11.53
C TYR A 43 -15.76 15.90 12.56
N GLU A 44 -16.43 14.76 12.42
CA GLU A 44 -17.13 14.14 13.54
C GLU A 44 -16.19 13.19 14.29
N VAL A 45 -15.80 13.59 15.50
CA VAL A 45 -15.37 12.65 16.54
C VAL A 45 -16.63 11.99 17.10
N ARG A 46 -17.37 11.24 16.27
CA ARG A 46 -18.46 10.39 16.77
C ARG A 46 -17.86 9.08 17.24
N GLY A 47 -17.66 8.98 18.55
CA GLY A 47 -17.37 7.72 19.21
C GLY A 47 -18.53 6.75 19.01
N LEU A 48 -18.29 5.63 18.35
CA LEU A 48 -19.10 4.43 18.51
C LEU A 48 -18.30 3.18 18.14
N LYS A 49 -18.11 2.35 19.17
CA LYS A 49 -17.69 0.94 19.18
C LYS A 49 -16.27 0.65 18.67
N ARG A 50 -15.31 0.90 19.56
CA ARG A 50 -14.34 -0.07 20.11
C ARG A 50 -14.08 -1.30 19.21
N ARG A 51 -13.55 -1.11 18.00
CA ARG A 51 -12.95 -2.18 17.19
C ARG A 51 -11.45 -1.93 17.21
N ALA A 52 -10.77 -2.63 18.12
CA ALA A 52 -9.33 -2.69 18.37
C ALA A 52 -8.54 -1.38 18.14
N GLN A 53 -8.20 -0.70 19.24
CA GLN A 53 -7.00 0.12 19.30
C GLN A 53 -5.83 -0.64 18.64
N LYS A 54 -5.17 0.00 17.67
CA LYS A 54 -3.79 -0.30 17.25
C LYS A 54 -3.50 -1.73 16.74
N THR A 55 -4.15 -2.19 15.67
CA THR A 55 -3.52 -3.25 14.86
C THR A 55 -2.49 -2.60 13.93
N THR A 56 -1.25 -2.48 14.40
CA THR A 56 -0.09 -2.23 13.54
C THR A 56 0.31 -3.54 12.89
N ARG A 57 0.71 -3.51 11.61
CA ARG A 57 1.27 -4.67 10.94
C ARG A 57 2.62 -4.35 10.31
N PRO A 58 3.63 -5.21 10.49
CA PRO A 58 4.85 -5.13 9.71
C PRO A 58 4.59 -5.54 8.27
N VAL A 59 5.03 -4.73 7.31
CA VAL A 59 4.98 -5.01 5.88
C VAL A 59 6.39 -4.98 5.32
N PRO A 60 6.96 -6.14 4.91
CA PRO A 60 8.28 -6.18 4.32
C PRO A 60 8.31 -5.36 3.03
N ILE A 61 9.34 -4.52 2.88
CA ILE A 61 9.59 -3.69 1.71
C ILE A 61 10.88 -4.11 1.01
N PRO A 62 10.87 -4.18 -0.34
CA PRO A 62 12.03 -4.61 -1.10
C PRO A 62 13.17 -3.58 -1.05
N PRO A 63 14.42 -3.97 -1.35
CA PRO A 63 15.58 -3.07 -1.31
C PRO A 63 15.42 -1.79 -2.16
N VAL A 64 14.70 -1.87 -3.27
CA VAL A 64 14.42 -0.69 -4.11
C VAL A 64 13.55 0.34 -3.38
N LEU A 65 12.56 -0.10 -2.61
CA LEU A 65 11.69 0.80 -1.84
C LEU A 65 12.42 1.35 -0.61
N VAL A 66 13.28 0.54 0.02
CA VAL A 66 14.16 1.01 1.10
C VAL A 66 15.03 2.16 0.60
N GLN A 67 15.70 1.99 -0.54
CA GLN A 67 16.57 3.02 -1.13
C GLN A 67 15.80 4.29 -1.49
N LEU A 68 14.61 4.17 -2.10
CA LEU A 68 13.77 5.32 -2.42
C LEU A 68 13.36 6.11 -1.17
N LEU A 69 12.99 5.44 -0.09
CA LEU A 69 12.61 6.09 1.16
C LEU A 69 13.79 6.75 1.86
N ARG A 70 14.99 6.11 1.81
CA ARG A 70 16.23 6.70 2.31
C ARG A 70 16.57 7.97 1.54
N TRP A 71 16.65 7.89 0.22
CA TRP A 71 16.90 9.03 -0.65
C TRP A 71 15.92 10.18 -0.38
N HIS A 72 14.63 9.88 -0.22
CA HIS A 72 13.62 10.88 0.10
C HIS A 72 13.88 11.55 1.46
N LEU A 73 14.17 10.76 2.50
CA LEU A 73 14.47 11.28 3.83
C LEU A 73 15.78 12.07 3.89
N ASP A 74 16.79 11.68 3.12
CA ASP A 74 18.07 12.40 3.04
C ASP A 74 17.90 13.73 2.28
N THR A 75 17.09 13.73 1.22
CA THR A 75 16.85 14.91 0.38
C THR A 75 15.90 15.92 1.03
N TYR A 76 14.80 15.45 1.61
CA TYR A 76 13.72 16.30 2.10
C TYR A 76 13.58 16.31 3.62
N GLY A 77 14.21 15.40 4.35
CA GLY A 77 13.97 15.24 5.79
C GLY A 77 12.54 14.79 6.12
N ALA A 78 12.24 14.71 7.41
CA ALA A 78 10.89 14.47 7.92
C ALA A 78 10.26 15.78 8.42
N ALA A 79 8.93 15.84 8.47
CA ALA A 79 8.21 16.91 9.18
C ALA A 79 8.54 16.90 10.69
N PRO A 80 8.24 17.98 11.44
CA PRO A 80 8.48 18.02 12.89
C PRO A 80 7.79 16.89 13.69
N ASP A 81 6.66 16.38 13.18
CA ASP A 81 5.93 15.25 13.75
C ASP A 81 6.40 13.88 13.21
N GLY A 82 7.48 13.86 12.43
CA GLY A 82 8.14 12.65 11.93
C GLY A 82 7.57 12.12 10.61
N ARG A 83 6.56 12.73 10.00
CA ARG A 83 6.03 12.26 8.70
C ARG A 83 7.08 12.40 7.58
N PRO A 84 7.34 11.35 6.79
CA PRO A 84 8.25 11.45 5.65
C PRO A 84 7.64 12.28 4.52
N PHE A 85 6.33 12.15 4.31
CA PHE A 85 5.58 12.88 3.28
C PHE A 85 4.79 14.04 3.91
N ARG A 86 5.00 15.26 3.39
CA ARG A 86 4.35 16.47 3.87
C ARG A 86 4.00 17.39 2.71
N ALA A 87 2.92 18.14 2.84
CA ALA A 87 2.60 19.21 1.90
C ALA A 87 3.67 20.32 1.99
N VAL A 88 3.75 21.18 0.98
CA VAL A 88 4.75 22.28 0.90
C VAL A 88 4.74 23.17 2.16
N ARG A 89 3.57 23.37 2.78
CA ARG A 89 3.41 24.15 4.02
C ARG A 89 3.55 23.33 5.31
N GLY A 90 4.13 22.12 5.24
CA GLY A 90 4.32 21.21 6.40
C GLY A 90 3.08 20.42 6.84
N GLY A 91 1.93 20.66 6.22
CA GLY A 91 0.66 19.98 6.49
C GLY A 91 0.62 18.52 6.03
N ARG A 92 -0.52 17.86 6.22
CA ARG A 92 -0.80 16.54 5.63
C ARG A 92 -0.92 16.68 4.11
N VAL A 93 -0.39 15.70 3.38
CA VAL A 93 -0.65 15.58 1.94
C VAL A 93 -2.12 15.21 1.78
N ARG A 94 -2.88 16.06 1.11
CA ARG A 94 -4.31 15.83 0.88
C ARG A 94 -4.54 14.79 -0.20
N SER A 95 -5.72 14.19 -0.18
CA SER A 95 -6.13 13.22 -1.20
C SER A 95 -6.11 13.76 -2.62
N THR A 96 -6.50 15.01 -2.81
CA THR A 96 -6.42 15.71 -4.09
C THR A 96 -4.97 15.84 -4.55
N GLU A 97 -4.08 16.31 -3.69
CA GLU A 97 -2.66 16.55 -4.01
C GLU A 97 -1.94 15.28 -4.43
N TYR A 98 -2.05 14.18 -3.67
CA TYR A 98 -1.39 12.94 -4.10
C TYR A 98 -2.06 12.31 -5.34
N THR A 99 -3.34 12.60 -5.60
CA THR A 99 -4.04 12.10 -6.80
C THR A 99 -3.58 12.86 -8.04
N GLU A 100 -3.35 14.16 -7.94
CA GLU A 100 -2.75 14.97 -9.02
C GLU A 100 -1.34 14.49 -9.35
N VAL A 101 -0.48 14.34 -8.34
CA VAL A 101 0.89 13.78 -8.51
C VAL A 101 0.83 12.38 -9.13
N TRP A 102 -0.15 11.56 -8.74
CA TRP A 102 -0.34 10.25 -9.35
C TRP A 102 -0.69 10.34 -10.84
N GLN A 103 -1.57 11.26 -11.25
CA GLN A 103 -1.88 11.44 -12.66
C GLN A 103 -0.68 11.94 -13.48
N GLU A 104 0.15 12.80 -12.90
CA GLU A 104 1.41 13.24 -13.52
C GLU A 104 2.37 12.06 -13.71
N ALA A 105 2.61 11.29 -12.65
CA ALA A 105 3.44 10.10 -12.71
C ALA A 105 2.90 9.08 -13.73
N ARG A 106 1.57 8.91 -13.79
CA ARG A 106 0.90 8.03 -14.75
C ARG A 106 1.13 8.47 -16.19
N ARG A 107 1.01 9.77 -16.49
CA ARG A 107 1.29 10.32 -17.82
C ARG A 107 2.76 10.20 -18.21
N ALA A 108 3.66 10.28 -17.24
CA ALA A 108 5.10 10.13 -17.47
C ALA A 108 5.52 8.66 -17.69
N ALA A 109 4.84 7.71 -17.04
CA ALA A 109 5.23 6.30 -17.05
C ALA A 109 4.53 5.46 -18.14
N LEU A 110 3.35 5.87 -18.61
CA LEU A 110 2.56 5.09 -19.57
C LEU A 110 2.56 5.69 -20.98
N PRO A 111 2.49 4.87 -22.04
CA PRO A 111 2.20 5.35 -23.38
C PRO A 111 0.88 6.13 -23.44
N ALA A 112 0.80 7.15 -24.31
CA ALA A 112 -0.39 8.00 -24.42
C ALA A 112 -1.70 7.20 -24.63
N ALA A 113 -1.66 6.13 -25.43
CA ALA A 113 -2.80 5.25 -25.65
C ALA A 113 -3.29 4.59 -24.34
N GLU A 114 -2.38 4.19 -23.45
CA GLU A 114 -2.71 3.53 -22.19
C GLU A 114 -3.21 4.52 -21.13
N VAL A 115 -2.77 5.78 -21.19
CA VAL A 115 -3.28 6.86 -20.32
C VAL A 115 -4.79 7.06 -20.52
N HIS A 116 -5.33 6.78 -21.70
CA HIS A 116 -6.78 6.87 -21.96
C HIS A 116 -7.58 5.63 -21.53
N THR A 117 -6.91 4.61 -20.97
CA THR A 117 -7.57 3.41 -20.43
C THR A 117 -7.72 3.49 -18.90
N PRO A 118 -8.49 2.58 -18.27
CA PRO A 118 -8.54 2.47 -16.80
C PRO A 118 -7.23 2.02 -16.12
N LEU A 119 -6.17 1.70 -16.90
CA LEU A 119 -4.91 1.23 -16.35
C LEU A 119 -4.30 2.27 -15.41
N ALA A 120 -4.06 1.88 -14.15
CA ALA A 120 -3.48 2.75 -13.13
C ALA A 120 -4.26 4.06 -12.90
N GLU A 121 -5.55 4.13 -13.22
CA GLU A 121 -6.34 5.38 -13.21
C GLU A 121 -6.34 6.09 -11.86
N VAL A 122 -6.33 5.35 -10.75
CA VAL A 122 -6.34 5.91 -9.38
C VAL A 122 -5.19 5.36 -8.55
N PRO A 123 -4.70 6.07 -7.52
CA PRO A 123 -3.65 5.57 -6.62
C PRO A 123 -3.96 4.21 -6.00
N TYR A 124 -5.25 3.92 -5.80
CA TYR A 124 -5.71 2.63 -5.28
C TYR A 124 -5.39 1.45 -6.21
N ALA A 125 -5.22 1.68 -7.52
CA ALA A 125 -4.81 0.64 -8.47
C ALA A 125 -3.44 0.04 -8.14
N ALA A 126 -2.51 0.83 -7.58
CA ALA A 126 -1.19 0.36 -7.14
C ALA A 126 -1.30 -0.78 -6.11
N ARG A 127 -2.31 -0.72 -5.23
CA ARG A 127 -2.56 -1.77 -4.25
C ARG A 127 -3.00 -3.06 -4.93
N HIS A 128 -3.91 -2.99 -5.89
CA HIS A 128 -4.35 -4.16 -6.65
C HIS A 128 -3.20 -4.77 -7.45
N ALA A 129 -2.38 -3.93 -8.08
CA ALA A 129 -1.19 -4.36 -8.80
C ALA A 129 -0.19 -5.06 -7.87
N GLY A 130 0.12 -4.47 -6.71
CA GLY A 130 1.04 -5.05 -5.72
C GLY A 130 0.57 -6.40 -5.17
N ILE A 131 -0.72 -6.52 -4.82
CA ILE A 131 -1.29 -7.80 -4.36
C ILE A 131 -1.22 -8.85 -5.49
N SER A 132 -1.60 -8.47 -6.71
CA SER A 132 -1.54 -9.37 -7.86
C SER A 132 -0.12 -9.82 -8.17
N LEU A 133 0.86 -8.92 -8.04
CA LEU A 133 2.28 -9.21 -8.21
C LEU A 133 2.75 -10.25 -7.19
N TRP A 134 2.48 -10.06 -5.90
CA TRP A 134 2.88 -11.01 -4.86
C TRP A 134 2.27 -12.40 -5.09
N ILE A 135 0.99 -12.46 -5.46
CA ILE A 135 0.33 -13.74 -5.78
C ILE A 135 1.03 -14.40 -6.96
N LYS A 136 1.23 -13.67 -8.07
CA LYS A 136 1.89 -14.24 -9.27
C LYS A 136 3.33 -14.65 -9.02
N ALA A 137 4.03 -13.99 -8.09
CA ALA A 137 5.36 -14.36 -7.65
C ALA A 137 5.40 -15.62 -6.76
N GLY A 138 4.24 -16.19 -6.41
CA GLY A 138 4.13 -17.39 -5.59
C GLY A 138 4.30 -17.15 -4.09
N VAL A 139 4.10 -15.91 -3.62
CA VAL A 139 4.08 -15.61 -2.18
C VAL A 139 2.86 -16.30 -1.54
N ASP A 140 3.08 -16.89 -0.37
CA ASP A 140 2.03 -17.56 0.40
C ASP A 140 0.76 -16.68 0.55
N PRO A 141 -0.44 -17.18 0.23
CA PRO A 141 -1.67 -16.39 0.26
C PRO A 141 -2.01 -15.81 1.65
N VAL A 142 -1.63 -16.49 2.74
CA VAL A 142 -1.82 -15.98 4.10
C VAL A 142 -0.91 -14.78 4.33
N ASP A 143 0.35 -14.86 3.91
CA ASP A 143 1.29 -13.73 4.01
C ASP A 143 0.88 -12.56 3.12
N VAL A 144 0.40 -12.81 1.89
CA VAL A 144 -0.18 -11.77 1.02
C VAL A 144 -1.34 -11.07 1.72
N ALA A 145 -2.29 -11.83 2.28
CA ALA A 145 -3.44 -11.26 2.97
C ALA A 145 -3.03 -10.42 4.19
N ARG A 146 -2.08 -10.93 4.97
CA ARG A 146 -1.50 -10.23 6.12
C ARG A 146 -0.86 -8.92 5.70
N ARG A 147 0.05 -8.91 4.70
CA ARG A 147 0.71 -7.69 4.19
C ARG A 147 -0.30 -6.68 3.65
N ALA A 148 -1.30 -7.17 2.92
CA ALA A 148 -2.36 -6.33 2.39
C ALA A 148 -3.28 -5.77 3.49
N GLY A 149 -3.40 -6.41 4.66
CA GLY A 149 -4.27 -5.97 5.73
C GLY A 149 -5.75 -6.34 5.49
N HIS A 150 -6.00 -7.49 4.88
CA HIS A 150 -7.34 -8.06 4.77
C HIS A 150 -7.36 -9.53 5.20
N SER A 151 -8.55 -10.10 5.44
CA SER A 151 -8.67 -11.53 5.74
C SER A 151 -8.32 -12.37 4.50
N ILE A 152 -7.96 -13.64 4.72
CA ILE A 152 -7.74 -14.60 3.63
C ILE A 152 -9.02 -14.79 2.80
N ALA A 153 -10.20 -14.75 3.44
CA ALA A 153 -11.48 -14.83 2.74
C ALA A 153 -11.67 -13.67 1.74
N VAL A 154 -11.26 -12.45 2.11
CA VAL A 154 -11.26 -11.29 1.19
C VAL A 154 -10.27 -11.53 0.03
N LEU A 155 -9.09 -12.10 0.31
CA LEU A 155 -8.12 -12.43 -0.74
C LEU A 155 -8.73 -13.41 -1.75
N TRP A 156 -9.31 -14.51 -1.28
CA TRP A 156 -9.96 -15.50 -2.16
C TRP A 156 -11.10 -14.89 -2.97
N LYS A 157 -11.95 -14.08 -2.35
CA LYS A 157 -13.09 -13.45 -3.03
C LYS A 157 -12.64 -12.62 -4.25
N PHE A 158 -11.56 -11.85 -4.13
CA PHE A 158 -11.13 -10.92 -5.18
C PHE A 158 -10.01 -11.44 -6.08
N TYR A 159 -9.21 -12.41 -5.63
CA TYR A 159 -8.00 -12.84 -6.32
C TYR A 159 -7.92 -14.34 -6.61
N ALA A 160 -8.97 -15.12 -6.36
CA ALA A 160 -9.00 -16.57 -6.64
C ALA A 160 -8.57 -16.93 -8.07
N ARG A 161 -8.90 -16.09 -9.07
CA ARG A 161 -8.49 -16.33 -10.47
C ARG A 161 -6.97 -16.36 -10.63
N LEU A 162 -6.24 -15.51 -9.90
CA LEU A 162 -4.77 -15.47 -9.94
C LEU A 162 -4.15 -16.65 -9.18
N LEU A 163 -4.82 -17.11 -8.11
CA LEU A 163 -4.36 -18.23 -7.29
C LEU A 163 -4.49 -19.58 -8.02
N ARG A 164 -5.53 -19.75 -8.85
CA ARG A 164 -5.75 -21.00 -9.63
C ARG A 164 -4.73 -21.23 -10.75
N GLY A 165 -4.03 -20.19 -11.21
CA GLY A 165 -3.11 -20.27 -12.35
C GLY A 165 -1.75 -20.92 -12.09
N GLN A 166 -1.54 -21.53 -10.92
CA GLN A 166 -0.22 -22.01 -10.48
C GLN A 166 -0.09 -23.54 -10.43
N GLN A 167 -0.95 -24.28 -11.13
CA GLN A 167 -0.91 -25.76 -11.10
C GLN A 167 0.45 -26.33 -11.48
N ASN A 168 1.06 -25.88 -12.58
CA ASN A 168 2.39 -26.38 -12.99
C ASN A 168 3.46 -26.10 -11.93
N ARG A 169 3.42 -24.93 -11.30
CA ARG A 169 4.35 -24.59 -10.22
C ARG A 169 4.08 -25.42 -8.96
N ALA A 170 2.82 -25.68 -8.64
CA ALA A 170 2.45 -26.54 -7.53
C ALA A 170 2.91 -27.99 -7.77
N ASN A 171 2.78 -28.48 -9.00
CA ASN A 171 3.29 -29.80 -9.40
C ASN A 171 4.82 -29.85 -9.28
N GLN A 172 5.54 -28.85 -9.80
CA GLN A 172 7.00 -28.78 -9.63
C GLN A 172 7.43 -28.80 -8.16
N LEU A 173 6.74 -28.08 -7.27
CA LEU A 173 7.03 -28.13 -5.84
C LEU A 173 6.78 -29.51 -5.22
N ILE A 174 5.80 -30.26 -5.73
CA ILE A 174 5.53 -31.64 -5.32
C ILE A 174 6.63 -32.55 -5.87
N ASP A 175 6.97 -32.42 -7.15
CA ASP A 175 8.02 -33.20 -7.83
C ASP A 175 9.37 -33.02 -7.12
N ASP A 176 9.74 -31.78 -6.78
CA ASP A 176 10.97 -31.42 -6.05
C ASP A 176 11.06 -32.14 -4.69
N VAL A 177 9.93 -32.31 -3.99
CA VAL A 177 9.88 -32.99 -2.68
C VAL A 177 9.82 -34.51 -2.84
N LEU A 178 9.21 -34.99 -3.92
CA LEU A 178 9.09 -36.42 -4.23
C LEU A 178 10.33 -36.97 -4.96
N ASN A 179 11.29 -36.12 -5.37
CA ASN A 179 12.42 -36.44 -6.24
C ASN A 179 11.98 -37.07 -7.58
N LEU A 180 10.92 -36.54 -8.19
CA LEU A 180 10.43 -36.96 -9.52
C LEU A 180 11.03 -36.12 -10.66
#